data_AF-A0A954CPL3-F1
#
_entry.id   AF-A0A954CPL3-F1
#
_cell.length_a   1.000
_cell.length_b   1.000
_cell.length_c   1.000
_cell.angle_alpha   90.00
_cell.angle_beta   90.00
_cell.angle_gamma   90.00
#
_symmetry.space_group_name_H-M   'P 1'
#
loop_
_entity.id
_entity.type
_entity.pdbx_description
1 polymer ?
#
loop_
_entity_poly.entity_id
_entity_poly.type
_entity_poly.pdbx_seq_one_letter_code
_entity_poly.pdbx_strand_id
1 'polypeptide(L)'
;YRNNVKEHYVEIIDRKIKVLYIEQRFRWQARYLNEALKRDKKLEYQGFFFDAQDGWTQPTSNYDEEAKRTVQPLRWPFYGNGKVIREKEDFFKLNYDVIILGDIDPASEFWRFEYWDWIEEWVSRQRGGLILLAGSAHNPQSYVNNEKAKSLYPVELDDLPTNYQDLVNTTVQKHWRLTPAGRAHEVHRLSSNPERNDEIWGSIRDGNYEAGQLAGMYWYQPTSGIKPAPAVALSRVTREGPVSGEGDVLTAAMPYGNGMTFYCGSDDTWLWRQYVGDYYFYRFWQNSIRFVASRRLAGKQQRVDVYTDKTKYQVSEDVKVYVELLGDIYGEVVQNQLKELKELPNTDEDGDIRKVIVDVQARSQGRLTSRRVVLREVSWSPNLFEGIVEANEPGQFDVWVRGYEESRKTPHRYTVIAPVAELRNLTLDFTGMKARATKLPPQHAEFDYQDGKRVYLMT
;
A
#
# COMPACT_ATOMS: atom_id res chain seq x y z
N TYR A 1 12.26 -2.92 -42.10
CA TYR A 1 12.34 -2.22 -40.80
C TYR A 1 11.06 -2.47 -40.00
N ARG A 2 11.10 -3.39 -39.03
CA ARG A 2 10.10 -3.49 -37.95
C ARG A 2 10.85 -3.31 -36.65
N ASN A 3 11.13 -2.06 -36.29
CA ASN A 3 11.80 -1.74 -35.05
C ASN A 3 10.72 -1.31 -34.05
N ASN A 4 10.76 -1.88 -32.84
CA ASN A 4 9.92 -1.57 -31.67
C ASN A 4 8.50 -2.16 -31.65
N VAL A 5 8.35 -3.49 -31.70
CA VAL A 5 7.15 -4.17 -31.20
C VAL A 5 7.56 -5.07 -30.03
N LYS A 6 6.92 -4.88 -28.86
CA LYS A 6 7.11 -5.71 -27.68
C LYS A 6 5.75 -6.30 -27.31
N GLU A 7 5.61 -7.61 -27.45
CA GLU A 7 4.38 -8.32 -27.14
C GLU A 7 4.33 -8.63 -25.63
N HIS A 8 3.20 -8.34 -25.00
CA HIS A 8 2.94 -8.61 -23.58
C HIS A 8 1.71 -9.49 -23.46
N TYR A 9 1.89 -10.62 -22.78
CA TYR A 9 0.79 -11.51 -22.43
C TYR A 9 0.19 -11.00 -21.13
N VAL A 10 -1.08 -10.59 -21.19
CA VAL A 10 -1.86 -10.17 -20.02
C VAL A 10 -2.90 -11.25 -19.77
N GLU A 11 -2.75 -11.98 -18.67
CA GLU A 11 -3.79 -12.91 -18.21
C GLU A 11 -4.92 -12.11 -17.57
N ILE A 12 -6.11 -12.17 -18.18
CA ILE A 12 -7.30 -11.51 -17.65
C ILE A 12 -8.02 -12.52 -16.75
N ILE A 13 -7.85 -12.37 -15.44
CA ILE A 13 -8.60 -13.15 -14.45
C ILE A 13 -9.98 -12.51 -14.30
N ASP A 14 -10.98 -13.03 -15.03
CA ASP A 14 -12.37 -12.57 -14.92
C ASP A 14 -13.12 -13.29 -13.81
N ARG A 15 -12.60 -13.15 -12.58
CA ARG A 15 -13.25 -13.64 -11.35
C ARG A 15 -13.85 -12.47 -10.57
N LYS A 16 -15.06 -12.63 -10.03
CA LYS A 16 -15.68 -11.67 -9.11
C LYS A 16 -15.02 -11.73 -7.73
N ILE A 17 -14.78 -10.57 -7.12
CA ILE A 17 -14.20 -10.47 -5.77
C ILE A 17 -15.32 -10.64 -4.76
N LYS A 18 -15.19 -11.62 -3.85
CA LYS A 18 -16.16 -11.84 -2.76
C LYS A 18 -15.88 -10.89 -1.61
N VAL A 19 -16.80 -9.96 -1.34
CA VAL A 19 -16.62 -8.89 -0.34
C VAL A 19 -17.66 -9.02 0.75
N LEU A 20 -17.20 -9.11 2.00
CA LEU A 20 -18.02 -8.96 3.19
C LEU A 20 -17.81 -7.56 3.78
N TYR A 21 -18.87 -6.79 3.98
CA TYR A 21 -18.81 -5.52 4.73
C TYR A 21 -19.63 -5.63 6.01
N ILE A 22 -18.96 -5.45 7.15
CA ILE A 22 -19.59 -5.44 8.46
C ILE A 22 -19.53 -4.03 9.02
N GLU A 23 -20.66 -3.54 9.53
CA GLU A 23 -20.78 -2.19 10.08
C GLU A 23 -21.79 -2.20 11.23
N GLN A 24 -21.60 -1.32 12.23
CA GLN A 24 -22.59 -1.21 13.31
C GLN A 24 -23.89 -0.59 12.78
N ARG A 25 -23.78 0.61 12.21
CA ARG A 25 -24.92 1.48 11.86
C ARG A 25 -24.81 2.04 10.46
N PHE A 26 -25.94 2.43 9.88
CA PHE A 26 -26.01 3.12 8.58
C PHE A 26 -25.54 4.60 8.66
N ARG A 27 -24.26 4.83 9.02
CA ARG A 27 -23.62 6.15 8.88
C ARG A 27 -23.49 6.57 7.42
N TRP A 28 -23.23 7.85 7.16
CA TRP A 28 -23.13 8.36 5.78
C TRP A 28 -22.15 7.58 4.93
N GLN A 29 -20.94 7.35 5.43
CA GLN A 29 -19.94 6.50 4.79
C GLN A 29 -20.49 5.13 4.40
N ALA A 30 -21.11 4.46 5.37
CA ALA A 30 -21.61 3.10 5.22
C ALA A 30 -22.76 3.02 4.22
N ARG A 31 -23.67 3.99 4.23
CA ARG A 31 -24.76 4.11 3.25
C ARG A 31 -24.22 4.20 1.83
N TYR A 32 -23.28 5.09 1.57
CA TYR A 32 -22.77 5.31 0.22
C TYR A 32 -21.84 4.19 -0.23
N LEU A 33 -21.01 3.65 0.67
CA LEU A 33 -20.17 2.50 0.37
C LEU A 33 -21.05 1.28 0.04
N ASN A 34 -22.07 0.99 0.84
CA ASN A 34 -23.04 -0.06 0.55
C ASN A 34 -23.65 0.07 -0.86
N GLU A 35 -24.14 1.26 -1.23
CA GLU A 35 -24.72 1.48 -2.56
C GLU A 35 -23.70 1.31 -3.70
N ALA A 36 -22.45 1.72 -3.48
CA ALA A 36 -21.36 1.48 -4.42
C ALA A 36 -21.09 -0.03 -4.61
N LEU A 37 -21.00 -0.78 -3.52
CA LEU A 37 -20.69 -2.22 -3.56
C LEU A 37 -21.81 -3.05 -4.19
N LYS A 38 -23.08 -2.73 -3.89
CA LYS A 38 -24.25 -3.44 -4.44
C LYS A 38 -24.31 -3.41 -5.96
N ARG A 39 -23.86 -2.30 -6.57
CA ARG A 39 -23.96 -2.03 -8.01
C ARG A 39 -22.73 -2.48 -8.80
N ASP A 40 -21.64 -2.85 -8.12
CA ASP A 40 -20.40 -3.25 -8.79
C ASP A 40 -20.48 -4.68 -9.35
N LYS A 41 -20.49 -4.78 -10.68
CA LYS A 41 -20.56 -6.05 -11.41
C LYS A 41 -19.34 -6.95 -11.22
N LYS A 42 -18.22 -6.41 -10.71
CA LYS A 42 -17.00 -7.15 -10.44
C LYS A 42 -16.96 -7.71 -9.01
N LEU A 43 -17.99 -7.45 -8.19
CA LEU A 43 -18.07 -7.92 -6.82
C LEU A 43 -19.21 -8.93 -6.63
N GLU A 44 -18.99 -9.87 -5.71
CA GLU A 44 -20.03 -10.60 -5.00
C GLU A 44 -20.08 -10.06 -3.57
N TYR A 45 -21.02 -9.16 -3.32
CA TYR A 45 -21.09 -8.35 -2.12
C TYR A 45 -22.16 -8.87 -1.16
N GLN A 46 -21.78 -9.06 0.10
CA GLN A 46 -22.69 -9.25 1.22
C GLN A 46 -22.35 -8.23 2.31
N GLY A 47 -23.35 -7.48 2.76
CA GLY A 47 -23.24 -6.59 3.91
C GLY A 47 -23.96 -7.15 5.12
N PHE A 48 -23.47 -6.82 6.31
CA PHE A 48 -24.19 -7.08 7.56
C PHE A 48 -24.07 -5.89 8.50
N PHE A 49 -25.23 -5.29 8.80
CA PHE A 49 -25.37 -4.08 9.61
C PHE A 49 -26.07 -4.42 10.92
N PHE A 50 -25.40 -4.19 12.05
CA PHE A 50 -25.83 -4.71 13.35
C PHE A 50 -27.11 -4.04 13.86
N ASP A 51 -27.21 -2.73 13.70
CA ASP A 51 -28.36 -1.93 14.13
C ASP A 51 -29.52 -1.96 13.12
N ALA A 52 -29.44 -2.83 12.11
CA ALA A 52 -30.57 -3.04 11.21
C ALA A 52 -31.77 -3.58 12.02
N GLN A 53 -32.95 -2.99 11.78
CA GLN A 53 -34.17 -3.44 12.45
C GLN A 53 -34.45 -4.92 12.15
N ASP A 54 -35.06 -5.62 13.10
CA ASP A 54 -35.47 -7.01 12.89
C ASP A 54 -36.39 -7.13 11.66
N GLY A 55 -36.17 -8.17 10.86
CA GLY A 55 -36.81 -8.36 9.57
C GLY A 55 -36.28 -7.48 8.42
N TRP A 56 -35.37 -6.53 8.68
CA TRP A 56 -34.72 -5.79 7.61
C TRP A 56 -33.75 -6.68 6.83
N THR A 57 -33.89 -6.68 5.51
CA THR A 57 -33.06 -7.52 4.64
C THR A 57 -31.67 -6.92 4.48
N GLN A 58 -30.67 -7.65 4.97
CA GLN A 58 -29.27 -7.28 4.83
C GLN A 58 -28.85 -7.13 3.36
N PRO A 59 -27.99 -6.16 3.02
CA PRO A 59 -27.76 -5.80 1.63
C PRO A 59 -26.84 -6.79 0.93
N THR A 60 -27.10 -7.01 -0.36
CA THR A 60 -26.25 -7.82 -1.24
C THR A 60 -26.18 -7.24 -2.65
N SER A 61 -25.26 -7.76 -3.47
CA SER A 61 -25.16 -7.45 -4.89
C SER A 61 -26.52 -7.48 -5.60
N ASN A 62 -26.85 -6.42 -6.34
CA ASN A 62 -28.15 -6.26 -6.99
C ASN A 62 -28.09 -5.70 -8.42
N TYR A 63 -26.91 -5.77 -9.06
CA TYR A 63 -26.68 -5.23 -10.40
C TYR A 63 -27.37 -5.99 -11.54
N ASP A 64 -27.78 -7.25 -11.32
CA ASP A 64 -28.60 -8.05 -12.23
C ASP A 64 -29.42 -9.12 -11.48
N GLU A 65 -30.27 -9.84 -12.21
CA GLU A 65 -31.14 -10.89 -11.64
C GLU A 65 -30.38 -12.14 -11.20
N GLU A 66 -29.20 -12.42 -11.78
CA GLU A 66 -28.38 -13.56 -11.39
C GLU A 66 -27.75 -13.32 -10.02
N ALA A 67 -27.15 -12.16 -9.81
CA ALA A 67 -26.56 -11.76 -8.54
C ALA A 67 -27.59 -11.76 -7.40
N LYS A 68 -28.82 -11.28 -7.65
CA LYS A 68 -29.91 -11.32 -6.67
C LYS A 68 -30.29 -12.75 -6.27
N ARG A 69 -30.12 -13.72 -7.16
CA ARG A 69 -30.42 -15.15 -6.90
C ARG A 69 -29.25 -15.88 -6.25
N THR A 70 -28.01 -15.55 -6.59
CA THR A 70 -26.82 -16.27 -6.13
C THR A 70 -26.25 -15.71 -4.82
N VAL A 71 -26.31 -14.39 -4.62
CA VAL A 71 -25.74 -13.72 -3.45
C VAL A 71 -26.85 -13.39 -2.45
N GLN A 72 -27.10 -14.33 -1.54
CA GLN A 72 -28.19 -14.25 -0.59
C GLN A 72 -27.87 -13.34 0.62
N PRO A 73 -28.84 -12.57 1.13
CA PRO A 73 -28.68 -11.78 2.35
C PRO A 73 -28.22 -12.61 3.55
N LEU A 74 -27.33 -12.03 4.35
CA LEU A 74 -26.82 -12.66 5.56
C LEU A 74 -27.83 -12.56 6.71
N ARG A 75 -27.88 -13.61 7.53
CA ARG A 75 -28.63 -13.61 8.80
C ARG A 75 -27.75 -13.33 10.02
N TRP A 76 -26.43 -13.41 9.84
CA TRP A 76 -25.39 -13.16 10.85
C TRP A 76 -24.10 -12.72 10.13
N PRO A 77 -23.17 -11.96 10.74
CA PRO A 77 -21.96 -11.48 10.05
C PRO A 77 -21.13 -12.60 9.44
N PHE A 78 -20.95 -13.68 10.20
CA PHE A 78 -20.30 -14.91 9.76
C PHE A 78 -21.32 -16.04 9.76
N TYR A 79 -22.10 -16.11 8.69
CA TYR A 79 -23.14 -17.10 8.46
C TYR A 79 -22.80 -17.97 7.24
N GLY A 80 -22.92 -19.28 7.38
CA GLY A 80 -22.63 -20.22 6.29
C GLY A 80 -23.33 -21.56 6.52
N ASN A 81 -23.73 -22.22 5.43
CA ASN A 81 -24.40 -23.53 5.48
C ASN A 81 -25.62 -23.57 6.43
N GLY A 82 -26.39 -22.49 6.49
CA GLY A 82 -27.59 -22.41 7.33
C GLY A 82 -27.35 -22.22 8.83
N LYS A 83 -26.10 -21.98 9.27
CA LYS A 83 -25.76 -21.78 10.68
C LYS A 83 -24.83 -20.59 10.91
N VAL A 84 -24.86 -20.05 12.12
CA VAL A 84 -23.85 -19.12 12.62
C VAL A 84 -22.52 -19.87 12.76
N ILE A 85 -21.46 -19.31 12.21
CA ILE A 85 -20.13 -19.91 12.30
C ILE A 85 -19.58 -19.76 13.73
N ARG A 86 -19.22 -20.89 14.34
CA ARG A 86 -18.66 -20.99 15.70
C ARG A 86 -17.25 -21.57 15.73
N GLU A 87 -16.77 -22.05 14.60
CA GLU A 87 -15.45 -22.66 14.45
C GLU A 87 -14.67 -21.96 13.34
N LYS A 88 -13.36 -21.86 13.54
CA LYS A 88 -12.45 -21.15 12.65
C LYS A 88 -12.34 -21.81 11.27
N GLU A 89 -12.37 -23.14 11.24
CA GLU A 89 -12.29 -23.93 10.01
C GLU A 89 -13.50 -23.66 9.11
N ASP A 90 -14.68 -23.49 9.70
CA ASP A 90 -15.90 -23.11 8.98
C ASP A 90 -15.88 -21.63 8.54
N PHE A 91 -15.21 -20.76 9.30
CA PHE A 91 -14.99 -19.36 8.90
C PHE A 91 -14.17 -19.28 7.61
N PHE A 92 -13.10 -20.07 7.47
CA PHE A 92 -12.31 -20.11 6.24
C PHE A 92 -13.10 -20.60 5.03
N LYS A 93 -14.11 -21.47 5.24
CA LYS A 93 -14.99 -21.97 4.16
C LYS A 93 -15.98 -20.92 3.64
N LEU A 94 -16.13 -19.78 4.32
CA LEU A 94 -16.94 -18.66 3.81
C LEU A 94 -16.35 -18.06 2.53
N ASN A 95 -15.06 -18.30 2.26
CA ASN A 95 -14.39 -17.99 0.99
C ASN A 95 -14.47 -16.51 0.55
N TYR A 96 -14.67 -15.57 1.46
CA TYR A 96 -14.51 -14.15 1.17
C TYR A 96 -13.08 -13.82 0.74
N ASP A 97 -12.93 -12.92 -0.21
CA ASP A 97 -11.64 -12.38 -0.64
C ASP A 97 -11.27 -11.13 0.14
N VAL A 98 -12.27 -10.30 0.46
CA VAL A 98 -12.10 -9.07 1.21
C VAL A 98 -13.12 -9.00 2.35
N ILE A 99 -12.66 -8.60 3.53
CA ILE A 99 -13.50 -8.18 4.66
C ILE A 99 -13.27 -6.69 4.90
N ILE A 100 -14.35 -5.92 4.95
CA ILE A 100 -14.36 -4.52 5.35
C ILE A 100 -14.99 -4.46 6.75
N LEU A 101 -14.25 -3.93 7.72
CA LEU A 101 -14.73 -3.70 9.08
C LEU A 101 -14.94 -2.20 9.31
N GLY A 102 -16.19 -1.83 9.59
CA GLY A 102 -16.59 -0.49 9.98
C GLY A 102 -16.46 -0.23 11.49
N ASP A 103 -17.31 0.66 11.99
CA ASP A 103 -17.31 1.21 13.34
C ASP A 103 -18.08 0.33 14.33
N ILE A 104 -17.62 -0.92 14.49
CA ILE A 104 -18.30 -2.00 15.20
C ILE A 104 -18.10 -1.90 16.72
N ASP A 105 -19.17 -2.04 17.50
CA ASP A 105 -19.08 -2.16 18.95
C ASP A 105 -18.60 -3.58 19.36
N PRO A 106 -17.46 -3.73 20.08
CA PRO A 106 -17.05 -5.03 20.59
C PRO A 106 -18.04 -5.67 21.57
N ALA A 107 -18.94 -4.90 22.18
CA ALA A 107 -19.98 -5.40 23.08
C ALA A 107 -21.27 -5.84 22.34
N SER A 108 -21.34 -5.67 21.02
CA SER A 108 -22.49 -6.13 20.23
C SER A 108 -22.66 -7.65 20.32
N GLU A 109 -23.91 -8.13 20.40
CA GLU A 109 -24.22 -9.57 20.37
C GLU A 109 -23.76 -10.26 19.07
N PHE A 110 -23.61 -9.50 17.99
CA PHE A 110 -23.16 -9.99 16.69
C PHE A 110 -21.64 -10.12 16.60
N TRP A 111 -20.88 -9.51 17.52
CA TRP A 111 -19.43 -9.53 17.55
C TRP A 111 -18.89 -10.42 18.67
N ARG A 112 -17.77 -11.08 18.42
CA ARG A 112 -17.04 -11.87 19.42
C ARG A 112 -15.56 -11.58 19.28
N PHE A 113 -14.83 -11.54 20.39
CA PHE A 113 -13.41 -11.22 20.37
C PHE A 113 -12.58 -12.26 19.60
N GLU A 114 -13.00 -13.53 19.57
CA GLU A 114 -12.32 -14.60 18.82
C GLU A 114 -12.37 -14.38 17.30
N TYR A 115 -13.26 -13.51 16.80
CA TYR A 115 -13.25 -13.15 15.39
C TYR A 115 -11.96 -12.45 14.99
N TRP A 116 -11.30 -11.72 15.90
CA TRP A 116 -10.00 -11.13 15.60
C TRP A 116 -8.93 -12.19 15.39
N ASP A 117 -8.92 -13.29 16.15
CA ASP A 117 -8.02 -14.42 15.90
C ASP A 117 -8.29 -15.05 14.52
N TRP A 118 -9.56 -15.21 14.15
CA TRP A 118 -9.94 -15.82 12.88
C TRP A 118 -9.58 -14.92 11.69
N ILE A 119 -9.84 -13.62 11.81
CA ILE A 119 -9.52 -12.62 10.79
C ILE A 119 -8.00 -12.49 10.65
N GLU A 120 -7.27 -12.44 11.76
CA GLU A 120 -5.81 -12.38 11.76
C GLU A 120 -5.21 -13.57 11.01
N GLU A 121 -5.65 -14.79 11.32
CA GLU A 121 -5.18 -15.99 10.62
C GLU A 121 -5.66 -16.05 9.16
N TRP A 122 -6.85 -15.53 8.85
CA TRP A 122 -7.35 -15.46 7.47
C TRP A 122 -6.57 -14.46 6.61
N VAL A 123 -6.18 -13.30 7.16
CA VAL A 123 -5.27 -12.38 6.48
C VAL A 123 -3.89 -13.03 6.34
N SER A 124 -3.28 -13.45 7.45
CA SER A 124 -1.88 -13.92 7.46
C SER A 124 -1.66 -15.24 6.75
N ARG A 125 -2.63 -16.16 6.73
CA ARG A 125 -2.45 -17.50 6.13
C ARG A 125 -3.29 -17.71 4.88
N GLN A 126 -4.51 -17.21 4.86
CA GLN A 126 -5.46 -17.41 3.74
C GLN A 126 -5.46 -16.27 2.71
N ARG A 127 -4.47 -15.37 2.77
CA ARG A 127 -4.29 -14.26 1.82
C ARG A 127 -5.47 -13.29 1.80
N GLY A 128 -6.21 -13.20 2.90
CA GLY A 128 -7.36 -12.31 3.01
C GLY A 128 -6.97 -10.85 2.84
N GLY A 129 -7.83 -10.08 2.16
CA GLY A 129 -7.74 -8.63 2.12
C GLY A 129 -8.58 -7.99 3.22
N LEU A 130 -7.98 -7.22 4.11
CA LEU A 130 -8.71 -6.56 5.19
C LEU A 130 -8.72 -5.04 4.99
N ILE A 131 -9.91 -4.45 5.03
CA ILE A 131 -10.05 -2.99 5.11
C ILE A 131 -10.58 -2.62 6.49
N LEU A 132 -9.84 -1.76 7.18
CA LEU A 132 -10.17 -1.21 8.49
C LEU A 132 -10.65 0.23 8.29
N LEU A 133 -11.96 0.45 8.37
CA LEU A 133 -12.58 1.74 8.20
C LEU A 133 -12.90 2.34 9.58
N ALA A 134 -12.12 3.35 9.95
CA ALA A 134 -12.30 4.04 11.23
C ALA A 134 -13.69 4.68 11.33
N GLY A 135 -14.15 4.87 12.55
CA GLY A 135 -15.36 5.61 12.88
C GLY A 135 -15.28 6.23 14.26
N SER A 136 -16.17 7.18 14.51
CA SER A 136 -16.12 8.01 15.70
C SER A 136 -16.50 7.30 17.00
N ALA A 137 -17.11 6.11 16.94
CA ALA A 137 -17.67 5.45 18.11
C ALA A 137 -16.77 4.36 18.71
N HIS A 138 -16.22 3.47 17.88
CA HIS A 138 -15.59 2.23 18.33
C HIS A 138 -14.33 1.85 17.56
N ASN A 139 -14.33 1.85 16.23
CA ASN A 139 -13.17 1.42 15.45
C ASN A 139 -12.23 2.61 15.16
N PRO A 140 -10.96 2.60 15.61
CA PRO A 140 -10.24 1.52 16.29
C PRO A 140 -10.21 1.63 17.83
N GLN A 141 -10.71 2.72 18.41
CA GLN A 141 -10.53 3.07 19.83
C GLN A 141 -10.94 1.98 20.84
N SER A 142 -12.02 1.24 20.58
CA SER A 142 -12.49 0.15 21.45
C SER A 142 -11.69 -1.14 21.30
N TYR A 143 -10.78 -1.22 20.33
CA TYR A 143 -9.97 -2.41 20.03
C TYR A 143 -8.49 -2.30 20.43
N VAL A 144 -8.08 -1.19 21.03
CA VAL A 144 -6.67 -0.96 21.44
C VAL A 144 -6.14 -1.99 22.43
N ASN A 145 -7.01 -2.59 23.26
CA ASN A 145 -6.60 -3.63 24.21
C ASN A 145 -6.62 -5.05 23.61
N ASN A 146 -6.93 -5.20 22.32
CA ASN A 146 -6.93 -6.49 21.63
C ASN A 146 -5.68 -6.59 20.74
N GLU A 147 -4.70 -7.37 21.18
CA GLU A 147 -3.41 -7.53 20.47
C GLU A 147 -3.57 -8.03 19.03
N LYS A 148 -4.53 -8.93 18.77
CA LYS A 148 -4.81 -9.45 17.41
C LYS A 148 -5.44 -8.41 16.51
N ALA A 149 -6.34 -7.60 17.04
CA ALA A 149 -6.89 -6.46 16.31
C ALA A 149 -5.77 -5.47 16.01
N LYS A 150 -5.02 -5.05 17.04
CA LYS A 150 -3.89 -4.13 16.91
C LYS A 150 -2.89 -4.57 15.87
N SER A 151 -2.51 -5.85 15.82
CA SER A 151 -1.49 -6.34 14.88
C SER A 151 -1.86 -6.10 13.42
N LEU A 152 -3.15 -6.09 13.08
CA LEU A 152 -3.66 -5.90 11.72
C LEU A 152 -3.67 -4.44 11.26
N TYR A 153 -3.67 -3.46 12.17
CA TYR A 153 -3.60 -2.06 11.79
C TYR A 153 -2.19 -1.71 11.30
N PRO A 154 -2.05 -0.97 10.18
CA PRO A 154 -0.77 -0.44 9.71
C PRO A 154 -0.31 0.80 10.50
N VAL A 155 -1.08 1.24 11.49
CA VAL A 155 -0.84 2.42 12.33
C VAL A 155 -0.75 2.02 13.81
N GLU A 156 -0.07 2.83 14.59
CA GLU A 156 0.03 2.66 16.05
C GLU A 156 -1.22 3.26 16.73
N LEU A 157 -1.90 2.43 17.52
CA LEU A 157 -3.16 2.79 18.19
C LEU A 157 -2.96 3.18 19.67
N ASP A 158 -1.82 2.81 20.25
CA ASP A 158 -1.44 3.13 21.62
C ASP A 158 -0.88 4.56 21.72
N ASP A 159 -0.89 5.17 22.90
CA ASP A 159 -0.27 6.49 23.18
C ASP A 159 -0.78 7.67 22.34
N LEU A 160 -2.12 7.80 22.21
CA LEU A 160 -2.76 8.87 21.45
C LEU A 160 -2.19 10.27 21.79
N PRO A 161 -2.15 11.18 20.79
CA PRO A 161 -1.60 12.52 20.98
C PRO A 161 -2.34 13.29 22.09
N THR A 162 -1.59 14.04 22.90
CA THR A 162 -2.13 14.79 24.05
C THR A 162 -3.17 15.85 23.66
N ASN A 163 -3.12 16.36 22.43
CA ASN A 163 -4.08 17.31 21.86
C ASN A 163 -5.20 16.62 21.05
N TYR A 164 -5.52 15.36 21.34
CA TYR A 164 -6.53 14.56 20.62
C TYR A 164 -7.84 15.33 20.35
N GLN A 165 -8.38 16.05 21.35
CA GLN A 165 -9.65 16.78 21.24
C GLN A 165 -9.58 17.91 20.19
N ASP A 166 -8.45 18.58 20.06
CA ASP A 166 -8.25 19.63 19.04
C ASP A 166 -8.13 19.02 17.64
N LEU A 167 -7.58 17.81 17.55
CA LEU A 167 -7.40 17.08 16.29
C LEU A 167 -8.74 16.55 15.75
N VAL A 168 -9.59 15.98 16.60
CA VAL A 168 -10.92 15.48 16.22
C VAL A 168 -11.99 16.57 16.07
N ASN A 169 -11.61 17.85 16.23
CA ASN A 169 -12.53 18.97 16.10
C ASN A 169 -13.17 19.01 14.69
N THR A 170 -14.48 18.77 14.63
CA THR A 170 -15.27 18.68 13.39
C THR A 170 -15.71 20.05 12.85
N THR A 171 -15.38 21.15 13.52
CA THR A 171 -15.66 22.51 13.02
C THR A 171 -14.64 22.98 11.98
N VAL A 172 -13.48 22.31 11.90
CA VAL A 172 -12.38 22.67 10.99
C VAL A 172 -12.25 21.62 9.90
N GLN A 173 -12.34 22.08 8.66
CA GLN A 173 -12.10 21.25 7.48
C GLN A 173 -10.60 20.91 7.34
N LYS A 174 -10.34 19.67 6.96
CA LYS A 174 -9.01 19.08 6.78
C LYS A 174 -8.96 18.39 5.43
N HIS A 175 -7.77 18.19 4.88
CA HIS A 175 -7.60 17.61 3.55
C HIS A 175 -6.66 16.42 3.55
N TRP A 176 -6.73 15.69 2.44
CA TRP A 176 -5.98 14.48 2.17
C TRP A 176 -4.70 14.85 1.42
N ARG A 177 -3.55 14.77 2.09
CA ARG A 177 -2.25 14.97 1.45
C ARG A 177 -1.62 13.64 1.12
N LEU A 178 -1.45 13.35 -0.16
CA LEU A 178 -0.74 12.14 -0.58
C LEU A 178 0.74 12.20 -0.21
N THR A 179 1.26 11.11 0.37
CA THR A 179 2.70 10.89 0.53
C THR A 179 3.33 10.52 -0.82
N PRO A 180 4.67 10.55 -0.98
CA PRO A 180 5.31 10.06 -2.20
C PRO A 180 4.91 8.61 -2.55
N ALA A 181 4.84 7.74 -1.54
CA ALA A 181 4.35 6.37 -1.71
C ALA A 181 2.88 6.34 -2.13
N GLY A 182 2.04 7.16 -1.49
CA GLY A 182 0.63 7.30 -1.83
C GLY A 182 0.37 7.73 -3.27
N ARG A 183 1.14 8.69 -3.79
CA ARG A 183 1.04 9.14 -5.19
C ARG A 183 1.35 8.04 -6.19
N ALA A 184 2.29 7.16 -5.86
CA ALA A 184 2.62 5.99 -6.69
C ALA A 184 1.66 4.80 -6.50
N HIS A 185 0.85 4.82 -5.43
CA HIS A 185 0.02 3.69 -5.04
C HIS A 185 -1.31 3.64 -5.81
N GLU A 186 -1.74 2.44 -6.21
CA GLU A 186 -2.93 2.27 -7.04
C GLU A 186 -4.23 2.72 -6.37
N VAL A 187 -4.31 2.63 -5.04
CA VAL A 187 -5.45 3.12 -4.23
C VAL A 187 -5.79 4.58 -4.55
N HIS A 188 -4.78 5.44 -4.68
CA HIS A 188 -4.96 6.87 -4.90
C HIS A 188 -4.95 7.28 -6.38
N ARG A 189 -4.94 6.31 -7.30
CA ARG A 189 -5.02 6.57 -8.74
C ARG A 189 -6.47 6.82 -9.16
N LEU A 190 -6.95 8.03 -8.93
CA LEU A 190 -8.27 8.51 -9.35
C LEU A 190 -8.31 8.92 -10.82
N SER A 191 -7.15 9.21 -11.42
CA SER A 191 -6.93 9.47 -12.83
C SER A 191 -5.71 8.67 -13.34
N SER A 192 -5.73 8.25 -14.61
CA SER A 192 -4.56 7.62 -15.25
C SER A 192 -3.47 8.63 -15.61
N ASN A 193 -3.83 9.91 -15.77
CA ASN A 193 -2.90 11.01 -15.95
C ASN A 193 -2.43 11.49 -14.55
N PRO A 194 -1.11 11.47 -14.26
CA PRO A 194 -0.56 11.87 -12.96
C PRO A 194 -0.83 13.33 -12.57
N GLU A 195 -0.68 14.26 -13.51
CA GLU A 195 -0.89 15.70 -13.26
C GLU A 195 -2.34 15.96 -12.87
N ARG A 196 -3.28 15.34 -13.58
CA ARG A 196 -4.70 15.38 -13.26
C ARG A 196 -5.00 14.72 -11.92
N ASN A 197 -4.28 13.66 -11.56
CA ASN A 197 -4.44 13.01 -10.25
C ASN A 197 -4.05 13.96 -9.12
N ASP A 198 -2.94 14.69 -9.28
CA ASP A 198 -2.48 15.70 -8.33
C ASP A 198 -3.48 16.88 -8.23
N GLU A 199 -4.09 17.32 -9.32
CA GLU A 199 -5.17 18.33 -9.28
C GLU A 199 -6.41 17.86 -8.49
N ILE A 200 -6.71 16.56 -8.51
CA ILE A 200 -7.85 16.01 -7.79
C ILE A 200 -7.55 15.98 -6.29
N TRP A 201 -6.39 15.46 -5.90
CA TRP A 201 -6.00 15.33 -4.50
C TRP A 201 -5.53 16.64 -3.84
N GLY A 202 -5.02 17.58 -4.63
CA GLY A 202 -4.29 18.74 -4.11
C GLY A 202 -2.80 18.44 -3.92
N SER A 203 -2.01 19.50 -3.78
CA SER A 203 -0.55 19.38 -3.72
C SER A 203 0.07 20.49 -2.90
N ILE A 204 1.33 20.31 -2.49
CA ILE A 204 2.10 21.39 -1.86
C ILE A 204 2.76 22.21 -2.95
N ARG A 205 2.53 23.53 -2.94
CA ARG A 205 3.20 24.52 -3.77
C ARG A 205 3.80 25.58 -2.87
N ASP A 206 5.09 25.84 -3.03
CA ASP A 206 5.84 26.83 -2.22
C ASP A 206 5.64 26.69 -0.70
N GLY A 207 5.61 25.44 -0.22
CA GLY A 207 5.42 25.12 1.21
C GLY A 207 3.98 25.22 1.72
N ASN A 208 3.02 25.62 0.88
CA ASN A 208 1.61 25.70 1.20
C ASN A 208 0.84 24.55 0.55
N TYR A 209 -0.08 23.94 1.28
CA TYR A 209 -1.00 22.98 0.70
C TYR A 209 -2.15 23.73 0.01
N GLU A 210 -2.33 23.43 -1.28
CA GLU A 210 -3.46 23.88 -2.08
C GLU A 210 -4.44 22.71 -2.22
N ALA A 211 -5.69 22.92 -1.79
CA ALA A 211 -6.74 21.92 -1.91
C ALA A 211 -7.03 21.59 -3.38
N GLY A 212 -7.28 20.30 -3.63
CA GLY A 212 -7.71 19.81 -4.93
C GLY A 212 -9.22 19.89 -5.12
N GLN A 213 -9.74 19.02 -6.00
CA GLN A 213 -11.17 18.94 -6.32
C GLN A 213 -11.97 18.09 -5.31
N LEU A 214 -11.28 17.30 -4.48
CA LEU A 214 -11.94 16.51 -3.44
C LEU A 214 -12.36 17.42 -2.28
N ALA A 215 -13.61 17.28 -1.86
CA ALA A 215 -14.07 17.88 -0.60
C ALA A 215 -13.18 17.42 0.55
N GLY A 216 -12.83 18.34 1.44
CA GLY A 216 -12.14 18.00 2.68
C GLY A 216 -13.02 17.15 3.61
N MET A 217 -12.40 16.65 4.67
CA MET A 217 -13.04 15.93 5.76
C MET A 217 -13.12 16.80 7.01
N TYR A 218 -14.04 16.48 7.91
CA TYR A 218 -14.18 17.16 9.20
C TYR A 218 -13.70 16.27 10.33
N TRP A 219 -13.94 14.97 10.24
CA TRP A 219 -13.48 14.00 11.21
C TRP A 219 -12.41 13.06 10.63
N TYR A 220 -11.44 12.72 11.47
CA TYR A 220 -10.50 11.62 11.27
C TYR A 220 -10.13 11.06 12.65
N GLN A 221 -9.57 9.86 12.66
CA GLN A 221 -9.03 9.22 13.85
C GLN A 221 -7.52 9.54 13.97
N PRO A 222 -7.10 10.34 14.96
CA PRO A 222 -5.69 10.48 15.29
C PRO A 222 -5.07 9.16 15.74
N THR A 223 -3.81 8.98 15.36
CA THR A 223 -2.98 7.79 15.65
C THR A 223 -1.59 8.27 16.02
N SER A 224 -0.83 7.47 16.77
CA SER A 224 0.52 7.85 17.21
C SER A 224 1.56 7.82 16.10
N GLY A 225 1.26 7.13 15.01
CA GLY A 225 2.08 7.12 13.81
C GLY A 225 1.77 5.95 12.89
N ILE A 226 2.59 5.82 11.86
CA ILE A 226 2.65 4.60 11.06
C ILE A 226 3.46 3.56 11.84
N LYS A 227 3.07 2.28 11.75
CA LYS A 227 3.95 1.20 12.21
C LYS A 227 5.27 1.18 11.43
N PRO A 228 6.32 0.56 11.95
CA PRO A 228 7.53 0.28 11.18
C PRO A 228 7.24 -0.52 9.89
N ALA A 229 8.23 -0.58 8.99
CA ALA A 229 8.13 -1.38 7.78
C ALA A 229 7.64 -2.82 8.10
N PRO A 230 6.76 -3.42 7.28
CA PRO A 230 6.40 -3.02 5.93
C PRO A 230 5.19 -2.08 5.83
N ALA A 231 4.73 -1.47 6.94
CA ALA A 231 3.63 -0.51 6.88
C ALA A 231 4.03 0.78 6.13
N VAL A 232 3.13 1.28 5.29
CA VAL A 232 3.37 2.46 4.46
C VAL A 232 2.22 3.44 4.61
N ALA A 233 2.54 4.67 5.06
CA ALA A 233 1.60 5.78 5.04
C ALA A 233 1.39 6.24 3.59
N LEU A 234 0.15 6.18 3.12
CA LEU A 234 -0.24 6.56 1.76
C LEU A 234 -0.82 7.98 1.70
N SER A 235 -1.51 8.42 2.74
CA SER A 235 -1.96 9.80 2.85
C SER A 235 -1.86 10.28 4.29
N ARG A 236 -1.75 11.60 4.44
CA ARG A 236 -1.64 12.29 5.71
C ARG A 236 -2.61 13.45 5.80
N VAL A 237 -2.98 13.81 7.02
CA VAL A 237 -3.86 14.94 7.30
C VAL A 237 -3.12 16.24 7.03
N THR A 238 -3.80 17.20 6.41
CA THR A 238 -3.30 18.56 6.23
C THR A 238 -4.43 19.58 6.29
N ARG A 239 -4.08 20.86 6.27
CA ARG A 239 -5.00 22.01 6.21
C ARG A 239 -4.55 22.93 5.08
N GLU A 240 -5.45 23.75 4.55
CA GLU A 240 -5.04 24.79 3.59
C GLU A 240 -4.03 25.76 4.22
N GLY A 241 -3.07 26.19 3.40
CA GLY A 241 -2.01 27.10 3.83
C GLY A 241 -0.72 26.40 4.25
N PRO A 242 0.10 27.03 5.12
CA PRO A 242 1.45 26.56 5.41
C PRO A 242 1.47 25.16 6.02
N VAL A 243 2.29 24.27 5.46
CA VAL A 243 2.42 22.91 5.97
C VAL A 243 3.61 22.80 6.92
N SER A 244 3.33 22.57 8.21
CA SER A 244 4.34 22.22 9.20
C SER A 244 4.39 20.71 9.39
N GLY A 245 5.52 20.08 9.02
CA GLY A 245 5.76 18.66 9.24
C GLY A 245 4.99 17.71 8.31
N GLU A 246 4.98 16.42 8.67
CA GLU A 246 4.32 15.38 7.85
C GLU A 246 2.81 15.26 8.14
N GLY A 247 2.33 15.66 9.32
CA GLY A 247 0.94 15.48 9.71
C GLY A 247 0.58 14.01 9.99
N ASP A 248 -0.62 13.81 10.53
CA ASP A 248 -1.08 12.51 11.00
C ASP A 248 -1.38 11.55 9.85
N VAL A 249 -1.24 10.25 10.06
CA VAL A 249 -1.53 9.24 9.04
C VAL A 249 -3.04 9.12 8.86
N LEU A 250 -3.50 9.20 7.61
CA LEU A 250 -4.92 9.15 7.26
C LEU A 250 -5.28 7.86 6.53
N THR A 251 -4.43 7.43 5.60
CA THR A 251 -4.51 6.06 5.05
C THR A 251 -3.16 5.41 5.06
N ALA A 252 -3.15 4.12 5.32
CA ALA A 252 -1.96 3.31 5.28
C ALA A 252 -2.28 1.91 4.78
N ALA A 253 -1.28 1.26 4.21
CA ALA A 253 -1.34 -0.12 3.79
C ALA A 253 -0.20 -0.91 4.40
N MET A 254 -0.41 -2.20 4.64
CA MET A 254 0.61 -3.08 5.19
C MET A 254 0.38 -4.52 4.70
N PRO A 255 1.38 -5.14 4.08
CA PRO A 255 1.46 -6.60 3.99
C PRO A 255 1.37 -7.21 5.38
N TYR A 256 0.47 -8.16 5.59
CA TYR A 256 0.37 -8.86 6.87
C TYR A 256 0.29 -10.35 6.61
N GLY A 257 1.42 -11.04 6.84
CA GLY A 257 1.64 -12.39 6.35
C GLY A 257 1.28 -12.47 4.86
N ASN A 258 0.42 -13.42 4.50
CA ASN A 258 0.12 -13.65 3.09
C ASN A 258 -0.94 -12.69 2.51
N GLY A 259 -1.55 -11.89 3.36
CA GLY A 259 -2.66 -11.01 3.02
C GLY A 259 -2.21 -9.56 2.91
N MET A 260 -3.20 -8.68 2.90
CA MET A 260 -2.98 -7.24 2.82
C MET A 260 -3.99 -6.54 3.72
N THR A 261 -3.53 -5.58 4.52
CA THR A 261 -4.41 -4.70 5.29
C THR A 261 -4.34 -3.28 4.74
N PHE A 262 -5.49 -2.61 4.73
CA PHE A 262 -5.62 -1.20 4.37
C PHE A 262 -6.44 -0.49 5.43
N TYR A 263 -5.90 0.60 5.96
CA TYR A 263 -6.56 1.44 6.94
C TYR A 263 -7.02 2.75 6.31
N CYS A 264 -8.28 3.11 6.57
CA CYS A 264 -8.87 4.39 6.23
C CYS A 264 -9.31 5.08 7.53
N GLY A 265 -8.52 6.05 7.98
CA GLY A 265 -8.67 6.76 9.25
C GLY A 265 -9.73 7.85 9.27
N SER A 266 -10.69 7.83 8.35
CA SER A 266 -11.81 8.76 8.31
C SER A 266 -13.00 8.08 7.64
N ASP A 267 -14.20 8.47 8.07
CA ASP A 267 -15.47 8.08 7.46
C ASP A 267 -16.14 9.24 6.73
N ASP A 268 -15.36 10.23 6.29
CA ASP A 268 -15.86 11.38 5.54
C ASP A 268 -15.60 11.28 4.03
N THR A 269 -15.12 10.13 3.51
CA THR A 269 -14.86 9.98 2.06
C THR A 269 -16.12 10.17 1.21
N TRP A 270 -17.31 9.95 1.79
CA TRP A 270 -18.59 10.22 1.13
C TRP A 270 -18.78 11.70 0.72
N LEU A 271 -18.07 12.64 1.35
CA LEU A 271 -18.12 14.06 0.98
C LEU A 271 -17.55 14.32 -0.42
N TRP A 272 -16.70 13.44 -0.95
CA TRP A 272 -16.18 13.54 -2.32
C TRP A 272 -17.29 13.48 -3.38
N ARG A 273 -18.50 13.07 -2.97
CA ARG A 273 -19.69 13.06 -3.83
C ARG A 273 -20.32 14.42 -4.04
N GLN A 274 -19.96 15.43 -3.24
CA GLN A 274 -20.60 16.73 -3.23
C GLN A 274 -20.58 17.44 -4.60
N TYR A 275 -19.48 17.31 -5.36
CA TYR A 275 -19.27 18.05 -6.60
C TYR A 275 -19.43 17.19 -7.87
N VAL A 276 -19.04 15.92 -7.82
CA VAL A 276 -18.98 15.03 -9.00
C VAL A 276 -19.77 13.73 -8.82
N GLY A 277 -20.62 13.66 -7.78
CA GLY A 277 -21.35 12.44 -7.45
C GLY A 277 -20.42 11.28 -7.12
N ASP A 278 -20.81 10.05 -7.47
CA ASP A 278 -20.12 8.84 -6.99
C ASP A 278 -18.72 8.63 -7.60
N TYR A 279 -18.28 9.43 -8.57
CA TYR A 279 -17.15 9.10 -9.43
C TYR A 279 -15.83 8.83 -8.69
N TYR A 280 -15.32 9.80 -7.91
CA TYR A 280 -14.05 9.63 -7.19
C TYR A 280 -14.20 8.73 -5.97
N PHE A 281 -15.32 8.83 -5.25
CA PHE A 281 -15.66 7.95 -4.14
C PHE A 281 -15.62 6.48 -4.57
N TYR A 282 -16.33 6.15 -5.64
CA TYR A 282 -16.41 4.80 -6.18
C TYR A 282 -15.05 4.29 -6.63
N ARG A 283 -14.28 5.11 -7.38
CA ARG A 283 -12.93 4.73 -7.84
C ARG A 283 -11.99 4.43 -6.68
N PHE A 284 -11.97 5.28 -5.65
CA PHE A 284 -11.13 5.04 -4.47
C PHE A 284 -11.46 3.69 -3.83
N TRP A 285 -12.74 3.43 -3.53
CA TRP A 285 -13.15 2.18 -2.88
C TRP A 285 -12.95 0.95 -3.77
N GLN A 286 -13.15 1.06 -5.08
CA GLN A 286 -12.79 0.00 -6.03
C GLN A 286 -11.29 -0.30 -6.01
N ASN A 287 -10.45 0.73 -6.05
CA ASN A 287 -9.01 0.56 -6.01
C ASN A 287 -8.57 -0.05 -4.68
N SER A 288 -9.12 0.40 -3.55
CA SER A 288 -8.86 -0.16 -2.21
C SER A 288 -9.20 -1.64 -2.12
N ILE A 289 -10.38 -2.04 -2.61
CA ILE A 289 -10.81 -3.44 -2.60
C ILE A 289 -9.92 -4.30 -3.51
N ARG A 290 -9.62 -3.82 -4.71
CA ARG A 290 -8.72 -4.53 -5.65
C ARG A 290 -7.32 -4.70 -5.08
N PHE A 291 -6.80 -3.64 -4.45
CA PHE A 291 -5.49 -3.65 -3.82
C PHE A 291 -5.41 -4.72 -2.72
N VAL A 292 -6.34 -4.72 -1.76
CA VAL A 292 -6.27 -5.72 -0.68
C VAL A 292 -6.62 -7.13 -1.16
N ALA A 293 -7.41 -7.27 -2.22
CA ALA A 293 -7.70 -8.56 -2.84
C ALA A 293 -6.55 -9.12 -3.68
N SER A 294 -5.57 -8.29 -4.06
CA SER A 294 -4.55 -8.60 -5.06
C SER A 294 -3.83 -9.92 -4.79
N ARG A 295 -3.37 -10.16 -3.55
CA ARG A 295 -2.65 -11.39 -3.15
C ARG A 295 -3.50 -12.66 -3.25
N ARG A 296 -4.81 -12.54 -3.05
CA ARG A 296 -5.76 -13.65 -3.18
C ARG A 296 -6.13 -13.91 -4.64
N LEU A 297 -6.26 -12.85 -5.42
CA LEU A 297 -6.59 -12.91 -6.85
C LEU A 297 -5.41 -13.40 -7.70
N ALA A 298 -4.17 -13.09 -7.31
CA ALA A 298 -2.96 -13.63 -7.92
C ALA A 298 -2.87 -15.17 -7.86
N GLY A 299 -3.73 -15.81 -7.05
CA GLY A 299 -3.87 -17.27 -7.00
C GLY A 299 -2.58 -17.97 -6.57
N LYS A 300 -2.48 -19.27 -6.89
CA LYS A 300 -1.29 -20.09 -6.58
C LYS A 300 0.01 -19.63 -7.27
N GLN A 301 -0.04 -18.64 -8.17
CA GLN A 301 1.12 -18.24 -8.96
C GLN A 301 2.13 -17.41 -8.17
N GLN A 302 1.68 -16.52 -7.29
CA GLN A 302 2.59 -15.75 -6.43
C GLN A 302 2.46 -16.27 -4.99
N ARG A 303 3.28 -17.28 -4.66
CA ARG A 303 3.44 -17.75 -3.27
C ARG A 303 4.69 -17.17 -2.60
N VAL A 304 5.44 -16.37 -3.33
CA VAL A 304 6.67 -15.71 -2.88
C VAL A 304 6.60 -14.28 -3.36
N ASP A 305 6.73 -13.34 -2.43
CA ASP A 305 6.93 -11.93 -2.75
C ASP A 305 8.39 -11.57 -2.48
N VAL A 306 9.00 -10.82 -3.38
CA VAL A 306 10.38 -10.36 -3.26
C VAL A 306 10.35 -8.87 -3.50
N TYR A 307 10.92 -8.09 -2.59
CA TYR A 307 10.96 -6.64 -2.75
C TYR A 307 12.20 -6.05 -2.07
N THR A 308 12.41 -4.76 -2.30
CA THR A 308 13.52 -3.99 -1.71
C THR A 308 12.97 -2.71 -1.08
N ASP A 309 13.70 -2.11 -0.14
CA ASP A 309 13.25 -0.88 0.52
C ASP A 309 13.15 0.33 -0.45
N LYS A 310 13.92 0.31 -1.54
CA LYS A 310 13.90 1.32 -2.61
C LYS A 310 13.91 0.65 -3.98
N THR A 311 13.50 1.37 -5.01
CA THR A 311 13.60 0.91 -6.41
C THR A 311 14.85 1.44 -7.12
N LYS A 312 15.52 2.45 -6.54
CA LYS A 312 16.74 3.07 -7.05
C LYS A 312 17.74 3.27 -5.90
N TYR A 313 18.99 2.86 -6.14
CA TYR A 313 20.11 2.96 -5.21
C TYR A 313 21.30 3.64 -5.85
N GLN A 314 22.17 4.26 -5.06
CA GLN A 314 23.48 4.70 -5.53
C GLN A 314 24.51 3.58 -5.40
N VAL A 315 25.60 3.65 -6.18
CA VAL A 315 26.73 2.74 -6.00
C VAL A 315 27.26 2.87 -4.56
N SER A 316 27.60 1.72 -3.96
CA SER A 316 28.02 1.57 -2.56
C SER A 316 26.92 1.74 -1.50
N GLU A 317 25.66 1.84 -1.91
CA GLU A 317 24.52 1.78 -0.98
C GLU A 317 24.14 0.33 -0.65
N ASP A 318 23.66 0.10 0.57
CA ASP A 318 23.12 -1.20 1.00
C ASP A 318 21.69 -1.37 0.48
N VAL A 319 21.47 -2.39 -0.34
CA VAL A 319 20.14 -2.77 -0.84
C VAL A 319 19.54 -3.75 0.16
N LYS A 320 18.52 -3.34 0.91
CA LYS A 320 17.77 -4.25 1.78
C LYS A 320 16.79 -5.04 0.95
N VAL A 321 16.98 -6.36 0.93
CA VAL A 321 16.12 -7.30 0.22
C VAL A 321 15.23 -8.00 1.23
N TYR A 322 13.94 -8.05 0.89
CA TYR A 322 12.93 -8.74 1.65
C TYR A 322 12.32 -9.86 0.81
N VAL A 323 12.10 -11.01 1.45
CA VAL A 323 11.32 -12.11 0.88
C VAL A 323 10.20 -12.43 1.83
N GLU A 324 8.97 -12.40 1.33
CA GLU A 324 7.80 -12.83 2.08
C GLU A 324 7.26 -14.12 1.46
N LEU A 325 7.28 -15.21 2.24
CA LEU A 325 6.73 -16.48 1.81
C LEU A 325 5.25 -16.53 2.12
N LEU A 326 4.43 -16.56 1.06
CA LEU A 326 2.98 -16.51 1.13
C LEU A 326 2.39 -17.93 1.32
N GLY A 327 2.35 -18.43 2.55
CA GLY A 327 1.72 -19.70 2.92
C GLY A 327 2.65 -20.58 3.74
N ASP A 328 2.24 -21.83 3.93
CA ASP A 328 3.16 -22.86 4.42
C ASP A 328 3.94 -23.46 3.24
N ILE A 329 4.73 -22.61 2.58
CA ILE A 329 5.63 -23.03 1.49
C ILE A 329 7.09 -23.08 1.93
N TYR A 330 7.40 -22.69 3.17
CA TYR A 330 8.78 -22.67 3.65
C TYR A 330 9.43 -24.05 3.52
N GLY A 331 8.71 -25.12 3.87
CA GLY A 331 9.19 -26.49 3.66
C GLY A 331 9.53 -26.79 2.19
N GLU A 332 8.67 -26.43 1.25
CA GLU A 332 8.90 -26.61 -0.19
C GLU A 332 10.14 -25.82 -0.68
N VAL A 333 10.24 -24.55 -0.30
CA VAL A 333 11.36 -23.67 -0.67
C VAL A 333 12.68 -24.18 -0.10
N VAL A 334 12.70 -24.57 1.19
CA VAL A 334 13.90 -25.09 1.85
C VAL A 334 14.34 -26.42 1.26
N GLN A 335 13.41 -27.33 0.93
CA GLN A 335 13.77 -28.60 0.27
C GLN A 335 14.49 -28.35 -1.06
N ASN A 336 14.08 -27.34 -1.82
CA ASN A 336 14.70 -26.99 -3.10
C ASN A 336 16.06 -26.28 -2.95
N GLN A 337 16.45 -25.86 -1.74
CA GLN A 337 17.71 -25.18 -1.43
C GLN A 337 18.55 -25.92 -0.36
N LEU A 338 18.15 -27.14 0.00
CA LEU A 338 18.65 -27.84 1.19
C LEU A 338 20.17 -28.11 1.12
N LYS A 339 20.70 -28.33 -0.08
CA LYS A 339 22.13 -28.57 -0.28
C LYS A 339 22.93 -27.31 0.04
N GLU A 340 22.53 -26.19 -0.55
CA GLU A 340 23.21 -24.91 -0.35
C GLU A 340 23.08 -24.40 1.09
N LEU A 341 21.92 -24.58 1.72
CA LEU A 341 21.72 -24.19 3.13
C LEU A 341 22.62 -25.00 4.09
N LYS A 342 22.90 -26.27 3.78
CA LYS A 342 23.81 -27.12 4.56
C LYS A 342 25.29 -26.78 4.38
N GLU A 343 25.65 -26.13 3.29
CA GLU A 343 27.03 -25.71 2.99
C GLU A 343 27.39 -24.35 3.62
N LEU A 344 26.41 -23.64 4.19
CA LEU A 344 26.67 -22.38 4.88
C LEU A 344 27.47 -22.61 6.17
N PRO A 345 28.48 -21.76 6.46
CA PRO A 345 29.21 -21.85 7.72
C PRO A 345 28.25 -21.61 8.89
N ASN A 346 28.09 -22.62 9.74
CA ASN A 346 27.35 -22.48 10.99
C ASN A 346 28.10 -21.49 11.89
N THR A 347 27.50 -20.33 12.13
CA THR A 347 27.92 -19.41 13.19
C THR A 347 27.12 -19.76 14.43
N ASP A 348 27.75 -19.76 15.62
CA ASP A 348 27.10 -20.19 16.88
C ASP A 348 25.85 -19.34 17.25
N GLU A 349 25.68 -18.16 16.66
CA GLU A 349 24.50 -17.28 16.81
C GLU A 349 23.30 -17.65 15.91
N ASP A 350 23.48 -18.57 14.96
CA ASP A 350 22.59 -18.77 13.81
C ASP A 350 21.70 -20.03 13.94
N GLY A 351 21.66 -20.62 15.15
CA GLY A 351 21.28 -22.01 15.41
C GLY A 351 19.82 -22.39 15.20
N ASP A 352 18.90 -21.42 15.14
CA ASP A 352 17.46 -21.71 14.98
C ASP A 352 16.71 -20.71 14.07
N ILE A 353 17.42 -19.77 13.46
CA ILE A 353 16.80 -18.77 12.59
C ILE A 353 16.52 -19.39 11.23
N ARG A 354 15.26 -19.33 10.78
CA ARG A 354 14.87 -19.78 9.44
C ARG A 354 15.59 -18.94 8.37
N LYS A 355 16.04 -19.60 7.30
CA LYS A 355 16.84 -18.95 6.24
C LYS A 355 16.32 -19.32 4.86
N VAL A 356 16.46 -18.39 3.93
CA VAL A 356 16.21 -18.61 2.50
C VAL A 356 17.32 -17.98 1.68
N ILE A 357 17.60 -18.55 0.51
CA ILE A 357 18.59 -18.03 -0.44
C ILE A 357 17.86 -17.37 -1.60
N VAL A 358 18.30 -16.17 -1.96
CA VAL A 358 17.89 -15.49 -3.19
C VAL A 358 19.06 -15.43 -4.16
N ASP A 359 18.74 -15.53 -5.46
CA ASP A 359 19.68 -15.23 -6.53
C ASP A 359 19.46 -13.78 -6.97
N VAL A 360 20.54 -13.01 -7.03
CA VAL A 360 20.57 -11.64 -7.54
C VAL A 360 21.38 -11.63 -8.83
N GLN A 361 20.77 -11.23 -9.93
CA GLN A 361 21.41 -11.17 -11.24
C GLN A 361 21.53 -9.73 -11.74
N ALA A 362 22.75 -9.30 -12.04
CA ALA A 362 22.99 -8.02 -12.68
C ALA A 362 22.81 -8.11 -14.20
N ARG A 363 22.16 -7.10 -14.77
CA ARG A 363 22.07 -6.84 -16.21
C ARG A 363 22.86 -5.56 -16.51
N SER A 364 24.18 -5.66 -16.54
CA SER A 364 25.07 -4.55 -16.87
C SER A 364 25.97 -4.89 -18.07
N GLN A 365 26.04 -3.97 -19.03
CA GLN A 365 26.97 -3.98 -20.19
C GLN A 365 27.17 -5.35 -20.90
N GLY A 366 26.10 -6.11 -21.10
CA GLY A 366 26.16 -7.38 -21.85
C GLY A 366 26.78 -8.57 -21.10
N ARG A 367 27.09 -8.43 -19.81
CA ARG A 367 27.59 -9.51 -18.95
C ARG A 367 26.56 -9.84 -17.86
N LEU A 368 26.22 -11.12 -17.72
CA LEU A 368 25.32 -11.60 -16.67
C LEU A 368 26.17 -12.09 -15.50
N THR A 369 26.15 -11.35 -14.40
CA THR A 369 26.76 -11.78 -13.12
C THR A 369 25.63 -12.17 -12.17
N SER A 370 25.77 -13.32 -11.51
CA SER A 370 24.80 -13.81 -10.53
C SER A 370 25.50 -14.02 -9.20
N ARG A 371 24.88 -13.56 -8.13
CA ARG A 371 25.33 -13.76 -6.75
C ARG A 371 24.19 -14.30 -5.89
N ARG A 372 24.56 -15.05 -4.86
CA ARG A 372 23.62 -15.63 -3.90
C ARG A 372 23.66 -14.82 -2.63
N VAL A 373 22.50 -14.59 -2.04
CA VAL A 373 22.36 -13.83 -0.80
C VAL A 373 21.49 -14.65 0.14
N VAL A 374 21.95 -14.82 1.36
CA VAL A 374 21.21 -15.52 2.41
C VAL A 374 20.38 -14.47 3.15
N LEU A 375 19.08 -14.71 3.22
CA LEU A 375 18.15 -13.92 4.01
C LEU A 375 17.77 -14.69 5.27
N ARG A 376 17.62 -13.96 6.37
CA ARG A 376 17.26 -14.48 7.68
C ARG A 376 15.85 -14.06 8.02
N GLU A 377 15.07 -14.95 8.62
CA GLU A 377 13.74 -14.59 9.11
C GLU A 377 13.82 -13.49 10.17
N VAL A 378 12.94 -12.50 10.05
CA VAL A 378 12.83 -11.42 11.04
C VAL A 378 11.99 -11.89 12.22
N SER A 379 12.40 -11.52 13.44
CA SER A 379 11.75 -11.98 14.67
C SER A 379 10.32 -11.46 14.88
N TRP A 380 9.94 -10.36 14.22
CA TRP A 380 8.69 -9.65 14.43
C TRP A 380 7.62 -9.95 13.37
N SER A 381 7.96 -10.65 12.27
CA SER A 381 7.00 -11.03 11.23
C SER A 381 7.32 -12.44 10.71
N PRO A 382 6.47 -13.44 11.00
CA PRO A 382 6.69 -14.79 10.52
C PRO A 382 6.65 -14.83 8.98
N ASN A 383 7.51 -15.66 8.39
CA ASN A 383 7.66 -15.84 6.95
C ASN A 383 8.19 -14.62 6.17
N LEU A 384 8.63 -13.57 6.87
CA LEU A 384 9.37 -12.46 6.29
C LEU A 384 10.87 -12.66 6.54
N PHE A 385 11.65 -12.60 5.47
CA PHE A 385 13.09 -12.79 5.49
C PHE A 385 13.79 -11.53 4.99
N GLU A 386 14.85 -11.12 5.68
CA GLU A 386 15.63 -9.91 5.40
C GLU A 386 17.09 -10.26 5.14
N GLY A 387 17.72 -9.50 4.26
CA GLY A 387 19.17 -9.50 4.07
C GLY A 387 19.65 -8.33 3.22
N ILE A 388 20.97 -8.16 3.16
CA ILE A 388 21.60 -6.99 2.55
C ILE A 388 22.40 -7.40 1.32
N VAL A 389 22.32 -6.58 0.28
CA VAL A 389 23.09 -6.72 -0.96
C VAL A 389 23.82 -5.43 -1.27
N GLU A 390 25.14 -5.49 -1.43
CA GLU A 390 25.91 -4.29 -1.78
C GLU A 390 25.67 -3.87 -3.25
N ALA A 391 25.38 -2.58 -3.46
CA ALA A 391 25.23 -1.97 -4.78
C ALA A 391 26.59 -1.70 -5.46
N ASN A 392 27.26 -2.77 -5.92
CA ASN A 392 28.66 -2.69 -6.37
C ASN A 392 28.87 -2.11 -7.76
N GLU A 393 27.86 -2.15 -8.63
CA GLU A 393 27.94 -1.65 -10.00
C GLU A 393 26.64 -0.99 -10.44
N PRO A 394 26.70 0.06 -11.29
CA PRO A 394 25.52 0.61 -11.94
C PRO A 394 24.88 -0.42 -12.89
N GLY A 395 23.55 -0.49 -12.88
CA GLY A 395 22.80 -1.41 -13.73
C GLY A 395 21.41 -1.73 -13.20
N GLN A 396 20.70 -2.60 -13.93
CA GLN A 396 19.47 -3.21 -13.44
C GLN A 396 19.77 -4.56 -12.81
N PHE A 397 19.12 -4.86 -11.70
CA PHE A 397 19.26 -6.11 -10.97
C PHE A 397 17.91 -6.78 -10.84
N ASP A 398 17.88 -8.08 -11.11
CA ASP A 398 16.72 -8.94 -10.90
C ASP A 398 16.99 -9.84 -9.67
N VAL A 399 16.02 -9.98 -8.77
CA VAL A 399 16.09 -10.80 -7.57
C VAL A 399 14.95 -11.79 -7.55
N TRP A 400 15.24 -13.05 -7.23
CA TRP A 400 14.24 -14.10 -7.05
C TRP A 400 14.67 -15.13 -6.01
N VAL A 401 13.72 -15.90 -5.48
CA VAL A 401 14.01 -16.96 -4.52
C VAL A 401 14.54 -18.19 -5.25
N ARG A 402 15.68 -18.69 -4.78
CA ARG A 402 16.35 -19.85 -5.38
C ARG A 402 15.47 -21.10 -5.29
N GLY A 403 15.48 -21.96 -6.31
CA GLY A 403 14.68 -23.19 -6.27
C GLY A 403 13.16 -22.97 -6.27
N TYR A 404 12.67 -21.75 -6.52
CA TYR A 404 11.25 -21.45 -6.65
C TYR A 404 10.98 -20.77 -8.00
N GLU A 405 10.65 -21.58 -9.01
CA GLU A 405 10.64 -21.21 -10.43
C GLU A 405 9.65 -20.08 -10.76
N GLU A 406 8.52 -20.00 -10.04
CA GLU A 406 7.55 -18.93 -10.22
C GLU A 406 8.14 -17.55 -9.87
N SER A 407 8.94 -17.45 -8.79
CA SER A 407 9.61 -16.19 -8.45
C SER A 407 10.65 -15.78 -9.50
N ARG A 408 11.23 -16.76 -10.21
CA ARG A 408 12.18 -16.52 -11.30
C ARG A 408 11.51 -16.02 -12.58
N LYS A 409 10.27 -16.43 -12.83
CA LYS A 409 9.47 -15.94 -13.99
C LYS A 409 9.09 -14.47 -13.83
N THR A 410 8.85 -14.02 -12.60
CA THR A 410 8.51 -12.63 -12.25
C THR A 410 9.47 -12.10 -11.19
N PRO A 411 10.75 -11.84 -11.53
CA PRO A 411 11.73 -11.40 -10.56
C PRO A 411 11.49 -9.95 -10.14
N HIS A 412 11.82 -9.63 -8.88
CA HIS A 412 11.82 -8.26 -8.39
C HIS A 412 12.97 -7.48 -9.02
N ARG A 413 12.73 -6.23 -9.43
CA ARG A 413 13.73 -5.41 -10.13
C ARG A 413 14.03 -4.12 -9.38
N TYR A 414 15.33 -3.87 -9.17
CA TYR A 414 15.84 -2.59 -8.69
C TYR A 414 16.95 -2.06 -9.61
N THR A 415 17.24 -0.76 -9.53
CA THR A 415 18.28 -0.11 -10.34
C THR A 415 19.34 0.52 -9.45
N VAL A 416 20.61 0.31 -9.79
CA VAL A 416 21.73 1.04 -9.19
C VAL A 416 22.18 2.10 -10.20
N ILE A 417 22.19 3.36 -9.78
CA ILE A 417 22.64 4.49 -10.60
C ILE A 417 24.09 4.83 -10.26
N ALA A 418 24.86 5.18 -11.29
CA ALA A 418 26.20 5.72 -11.10
C ALA A 418 26.12 7.01 -10.27
N PRO A 419 27.08 7.24 -9.36
CA PRO A 419 27.12 8.48 -8.60
C PRO A 419 27.24 9.65 -9.57
N VAL A 420 26.28 10.58 -9.51
CA VAL A 420 26.31 11.80 -10.31
C VAL A 420 27.46 12.65 -9.78
N ALA A 421 28.55 12.73 -10.53
CA ALA A 421 29.76 13.47 -10.15
C ALA A 421 29.51 14.97 -9.94
N GLU A 422 28.42 15.52 -10.46
CA GLU A 422 28.08 16.95 -10.38
C GLU A 422 27.67 17.43 -8.97
N LEU A 423 27.39 16.53 -8.02
CA LEU A 423 26.94 16.92 -6.67
C LEU A 423 28.06 17.02 -5.62
N ARG A 424 29.31 16.65 -5.95
CA ARG A 424 30.46 16.83 -5.03
C ARG A 424 31.17 18.16 -5.19
N ASN A 425 30.98 18.85 -6.30
CA ASN A 425 31.64 20.13 -6.54
C ASN A 425 30.61 21.22 -6.83
N LEU A 426 30.10 21.84 -5.74
CA LEU A 426 29.28 23.05 -5.81
C LEU A 426 30.09 24.31 -6.16
N THR A 427 31.37 24.16 -6.52
CA THR A 427 32.20 25.29 -6.95
C THR A 427 32.06 25.50 -8.45
N LEU A 428 31.71 26.73 -8.85
CA LEU A 428 31.71 27.13 -10.25
C LEU A 428 33.12 26.96 -10.84
N ASP A 429 33.25 26.15 -11.90
CA ASP A 429 34.47 26.06 -12.70
C ASP A 429 34.61 27.30 -13.60
N PHE A 430 35.06 28.39 -12.98
CA PHE A 430 35.35 29.66 -13.67
C PHE A 430 36.35 29.46 -14.82
N THR A 431 37.30 28.54 -14.68
CA THR A 431 38.36 28.32 -15.67
C THR A 431 37.80 27.64 -16.92
N GLY A 432 36.97 26.61 -16.74
CA GLY A 432 36.25 25.94 -17.81
C GLY A 432 35.22 26.84 -18.49
N MET A 433 34.50 27.67 -17.74
CA MET A 433 33.58 28.67 -18.31
C MET A 433 34.33 29.74 -19.12
N LYS A 434 35.48 30.22 -18.62
CA LYS A 434 36.31 31.21 -19.33
C LYS A 434 36.96 30.64 -20.58
N ALA A 435 37.28 29.34 -20.59
CA ALA A 435 37.80 28.65 -21.76
C ALA A 435 36.73 28.38 -22.84
N ARG A 436 35.47 28.22 -22.43
CA ARG A 436 34.32 28.02 -23.34
C ARG A 436 33.63 29.30 -23.78
N ALA A 437 33.93 30.43 -23.14
CA ALA A 437 33.57 31.75 -23.63
C ALA A 437 34.32 31.99 -24.96
N THR A 438 33.62 31.74 -26.06
CA THR A 438 34.10 32.02 -27.41
C THR A 438 34.37 33.51 -27.55
N LYS A 439 35.48 33.87 -28.20
CA LYS A 439 35.79 35.27 -28.54
C LYS A 439 34.58 35.90 -29.23
N LEU A 440 34.22 37.11 -28.79
CA LEU A 440 33.19 37.93 -29.43
C LEU A 440 33.45 38.01 -30.93
N PRO A 441 32.42 37.90 -31.78
CA PRO A 441 32.57 38.09 -33.23
C PRO A 441 33.23 39.45 -33.53
N PRO A 442 34.04 39.57 -34.61
CA PRO A 442 34.87 40.75 -34.89
C PRO A 442 34.12 42.09 -35.05
N GLN A 443 32.79 42.09 -35.00
CA GLN A 443 31.91 43.23 -35.26
C GLN A 443 31.37 43.89 -33.98
N HIS A 444 31.71 43.38 -32.79
CA HIS A 444 31.30 43.96 -31.52
C HIS A 444 32.49 44.53 -30.75
N ALA A 445 32.43 45.82 -30.40
CA ALA A 445 33.44 46.48 -29.59
C ALA A 445 33.43 45.99 -28.14
N GLU A 446 34.61 45.78 -27.55
CA GLU A 446 34.77 45.58 -26.11
C GLU A 446 34.38 46.87 -25.38
N PHE A 447 33.48 46.77 -24.40
CA PHE A 447 33.19 47.88 -23.49
C PHE A 447 34.10 47.79 -22.28
N ASP A 448 34.70 48.93 -21.90
CA ASP A 448 35.42 49.04 -20.64
C ASP A 448 34.46 48.80 -19.47
N TYR A 449 34.85 47.86 -18.62
CA TYR A 449 34.15 47.49 -17.40
C TYR A 449 34.22 48.67 -16.42
N GLN A 450 33.14 49.45 -16.32
CA GLN A 450 32.97 50.43 -15.25
C GLN A 450 31.96 49.92 -14.21
N ASP A 451 32.38 50.01 -12.96
CA ASP A 451 31.75 49.56 -11.73
C ASP A 451 30.20 49.51 -11.74
N GLY A 452 29.67 48.30 -11.60
CA GLY A 452 28.61 48.07 -10.62
C GLY A 452 27.14 48.11 -11.06
N LYS A 453 26.77 48.19 -12.34
CA LYS A 453 25.34 48.05 -12.76
C LYS A 453 25.12 47.22 -14.03
N ARG A 454 24.21 46.24 -13.94
CA ARG A 454 23.77 45.30 -15.01
C ARG A 454 22.85 45.99 -16.04
N VAL A 455 23.00 45.67 -17.33
CA VAL A 455 21.90 45.76 -18.34
C VAL A 455 22.11 44.71 -19.45
N TYR A 456 21.01 44.08 -19.90
CA TYR A 456 20.91 43.12 -21.02
C TYR A 456 20.58 43.84 -22.34
N LEU A 457 20.92 43.22 -23.48
CA LEU A 457 20.26 43.48 -24.76
C LEU A 457 20.02 42.14 -25.48
N MET A 458 18.74 41.78 -25.62
CA MET A 458 18.26 40.85 -26.65
C MET A 458 17.96 41.66 -27.90
N THR A 459 18.52 41.24 -29.03
CA THR A 459 17.95 41.43 -30.37
C THR A 459 18.11 40.14 -31.12
#